data_AF-A0A1Z5J6E3-F1
#
_entry.id   AF-A0A1Z5J6E3-F1
#
_cell.length_a   1.000
_cell.length_b   1.000
_cell.length_c   1.000
_cell.angle_alpha   90.00
_cell.angle_beta   90.00
_cell.angle_gamma   90.00
#
_symmetry.space_group_name_H-M   'P 1'
#
loop_
_entity.id
_entity.type
_entity.pdbx_description
1 polymer ?
#
loop_
_entity_poly.entity_id
_entity_poly.type
_entity_poly.pdbx_seq_one_letter_code
_entity_poly.pdbx_strand_id
1 'polypeptide(L)'
;MDSQTDPVSGLLLRILLTCEAEELVNIRNIQNPEAAKWENRLQRSEEYLIATVCSRPNKTSNSQHSSIQQLTQAILEEYNQVSQMYKDGMGAEALPPFTRERLVDVLPPRSGPLAIDNEASFWQMVQDWQTLCYTVREGHQIRLVSDRNELLIDAAIAKGGPLNLPVHVEDLLLEDRQKVQELEVSAQQQWLLLRLDPTMDFQVLLSFETYKERLQYFASMVRRERIRLERLLQTDQRGKKDIDKKIDKAPNKSA
;
A
#
# COMPACT_ATOMS: atom_id res chain seq x y z
N MET A 1 -20.52 41.54 46.20
CA MET A 1 -21.33 40.31 46.33
C MET A 1 -20.83 39.39 45.24
N ASP A 2 -19.97 38.48 45.67
CA ASP A 2 -19.13 37.64 44.83
C ASP A 2 -19.99 36.58 44.13
N SER A 3 -20.06 36.64 42.81
CA SER A 3 -20.50 35.52 41.99
C SER A 3 -19.30 34.57 41.86
N GLN A 4 -19.32 33.52 42.68
CA GLN A 4 -18.43 32.36 42.58
C GLN A 4 -18.41 31.86 41.13
N THR A 5 -17.27 32.00 40.47
CA THR A 5 -16.94 31.24 39.27
C THR A 5 -16.67 29.81 39.73
N ASP A 6 -17.62 28.91 39.46
CA ASP A 6 -17.37 27.47 39.55
C ASP A 6 -16.17 27.10 38.66
N PRO A 7 -15.22 26.29 39.16
CA PRO A 7 -14.14 25.78 38.33
C PRO A 7 -14.74 24.77 37.35
N VAL A 8 -14.74 25.12 36.06
CA VAL A 8 -15.08 24.20 34.96
C VAL A 8 -14.21 22.96 35.12
N SER A 9 -14.85 21.89 35.59
CA SER A 9 -14.23 20.58 35.77
C SER A 9 -13.63 20.15 34.44
N GLY A 10 -12.33 19.88 34.42
CA GLY A 10 -11.54 19.50 33.25
C GLY A 10 -11.89 18.13 32.68
N LEU A 11 -13.13 17.96 32.23
CA LEU A 11 -13.54 16.87 31.37
C LEU A 11 -13.13 17.21 29.95
N LEU A 12 -11.96 16.70 29.55
CA LEU A 12 -11.54 16.62 28.15
C LEU A 12 -12.65 15.87 27.38
N LEU A 13 -13.45 16.63 26.62
CA LEU A 13 -14.44 16.08 25.68
C LEU A 13 -13.69 15.30 24.61
N ARG A 14 -13.61 13.98 24.79
CA ARG A 14 -13.02 13.08 23.81
C ARG A 14 -14.05 12.84 22.71
N ILE A 15 -14.03 13.69 21.68
CA ILE A 15 -14.86 13.52 20.49
C ILE A 15 -14.24 12.40 19.66
N LEU A 16 -14.94 11.27 19.56
CA LEU A 16 -14.55 10.18 18.67
C LEU A 16 -15.26 10.42 17.33
N LEU A 17 -14.54 10.94 16.34
CA LEU A 17 -15.06 11.14 14.99
C LEU A 17 -15.00 9.80 14.24
N THR A 18 -16.15 9.21 13.94
CA THR A 18 -16.28 8.14 12.96
C THR A 18 -16.59 8.76 11.61
N CYS A 19 -15.61 8.75 10.70
CA CYS A 19 -15.83 9.15 9.32
C CYS A 19 -16.35 7.95 8.53
N GLU A 20 -17.60 8.02 8.07
CA GLU A 20 -18.18 7.04 7.16
C GLU A 20 -18.26 7.66 5.76
N ALA A 21 -17.80 6.93 4.74
CA ALA A 21 -17.89 7.37 3.37
C ALA A 21 -19.32 7.12 2.85
N GLU A 22 -20.08 8.20 2.62
CA GLU A 22 -21.50 8.12 2.24
C GLU A 22 -21.70 8.09 0.71
N GLU A 23 -21.03 8.98 -0.04
CA GLU A 23 -21.20 9.09 -1.49
C GLU A 23 -19.94 9.63 -2.20
N LEU A 24 -19.74 9.23 -3.46
CA LEU A 24 -18.81 9.90 -4.36
C LEU A 24 -19.41 11.17 -4.95
N VAL A 25 -18.76 12.30 -4.68
CA VAL A 25 -19.19 13.61 -5.19
C VAL A 25 -18.17 14.18 -6.17
N ASN A 26 -18.66 14.91 -7.17
CA ASN A 26 -17.82 15.74 -8.01
C ASN A 26 -17.68 17.12 -7.38
N ILE A 27 -16.44 17.58 -7.18
CA ILE A 27 -16.17 18.96 -6.75
C ILE A 27 -16.46 19.89 -7.93
N ARG A 28 -17.44 20.78 -7.77
CA ARG A 28 -17.78 21.80 -8.78
C ARG A 28 -16.93 23.04 -8.66
N ASN A 29 -16.65 23.45 -7.43
CA ASN A 29 -15.90 24.67 -7.15
C ASN A 29 -15.22 24.56 -5.79
N ILE A 30 -14.07 25.19 -5.64
CA ILE A 30 -13.41 25.37 -4.35
C ILE A 30 -13.24 26.88 -4.17
N GLN A 31 -13.83 27.42 -3.11
CA GLN A 31 -13.76 28.84 -2.80
C GLN A 31 -13.13 29.03 -1.42
N ASN A 32 -12.39 30.11 -1.26
CA ASN A 32 -12.04 30.62 0.06
C ASN A 32 -12.94 31.83 0.34
N PRO A 33 -14.12 31.65 0.94
CA PRO A 33 -15.06 32.75 1.14
C PRO A 33 -14.50 33.83 2.07
N GLU A 34 -13.58 33.47 2.96
CA GLU A 34 -12.97 34.40 3.90
C GLU A 34 -11.81 35.18 3.27
N ALA A 35 -10.94 34.57 2.46
CA ALA A 35 -9.87 35.26 1.73
C ALA A 35 -10.34 36.01 0.47
N ALA A 36 -11.61 35.84 0.05
CA ALA A 36 -12.21 36.60 -1.04
C ALA A 36 -12.39 38.10 -0.69
N LYS A 37 -12.47 38.45 0.60
CA LYS A 37 -12.57 39.83 1.07
C LYS A 37 -11.17 40.37 1.38
N TRP A 38 -10.85 41.55 0.84
CA TRP A 38 -9.55 42.21 1.00
C TRP A 38 -9.13 42.39 2.47
N GLU A 39 -10.10 42.68 3.34
CA GLU A 39 -9.91 42.95 4.76
C GLU A 39 -9.37 41.73 5.54
N ASN A 40 -9.76 40.52 5.17
CA ASN A 40 -9.35 39.29 5.86
C ASN A 40 -7.95 38.80 5.42
N ARG A 41 -7.50 39.13 4.20
CA ARG A 41 -6.13 38.84 3.75
C ARG A 41 -5.06 39.54 4.60
N LEU A 42 -5.40 40.69 5.18
CA LEU A 42 -4.52 41.45 6.06
C LEU A 42 -4.38 40.84 7.46
N GLN A 43 -5.34 40.00 7.88
CA GLN A 43 -5.41 39.47 9.24
C GLN A 43 -4.81 38.06 9.40
N ARG A 44 -4.33 37.42 8.32
CA ARG A 44 -3.70 36.07 8.36
C ARG A 44 -4.53 35.02 9.14
N SER A 45 -5.86 35.03 8.99
CA SER A 45 -6.71 34.00 9.60
C SER A 45 -6.46 32.63 8.97
N GLU A 46 -6.66 31.55 9.72
CA GLU A 46 -6.49 30.17 9.22
C GLU A 46 -7.48 29.91 8.07
N GLU A 47 -6.93 29.83 6.86
CA GLU A 47 -7.69 29.80 5.62
C GLU A 47 -8.32 28.42 5.38
N TYR A 48 -9.62 28.27 5.66
CA TYR A 48 -10.36 27.06 5.29
C TYR A 48 -10.96 27.19 3.88
N LEU A 49 -10.65 26.24 3.01
CA LEU A 49 -11.25 26.12 1.68
C LEU A 49 -12.61 25.43 1.76
N ILE A 50 -13.64 26.03 1.17
CA ILE A 50 -14.98 25.45 1.05
C ILE A 50 -15.18 24.90 -0.36
N ALA A 51 -15.42 23.59 -0.46
CA ALA A 51 -15.77 22.94 -1.71
C ALA A 51 -17.30 22.88 -1.91
N THR A 52 -17.79 23.35 -3.05
CA THR A 52 -19.14 23.06 -3.53
C THR A 52 -19.11 21.74 -4.28
N VAL A 53 -19.87 20.76 -3.80
CA VAL A 53 -19.88 19.40 -4.36
C VAL A 53 -21.25 19.08 -4.95
N CYS A 54 -21.29 18.15 -5.92
CA CYS A 54 -22.54 17.54 -6.37
C CYS A 54 -22.41 16.03 -6.44
N SER A 55 -23.50 15.34 -6.11
CA SER A 55 -23.64 13.89 -6.31
C SER A 55 -23.25 13.48 -7.72
N ARG A 56 -22.38 12.47 -7.82
CA ARG A 56 -21.95 11.93 -9.12
C ARG A 56 -23.07 11.04 -9.66
N PRO A 57 -23.59 11.30 -10.88
CA PRO A 57 -24.70 10.51 -11.41
C PRO A 57 -24.26 9.06 -11.65
N ASN A 58 -24.88 8.11 -10.95
CA ASN A 58 -24.60 6.69 -11.10
C ASN A 58 -25.27 6.18 -12.39
N LYS A 59 -24.58 6.27 -13.53
CA LYS A 59 -25.08 5.83 -14.84
C LYS A 59 -24.94 4.31 -15.00
N THR A 60 -25.63 3.52 -14.19
CA THR A 60 -25.74 2.06 -14.41
C THR A 60 -27.00 1.77 -15.20
N SER A 61 -26.87 1.65 -16.53
CA SER A 61 -27.97 1.22 -17.41
C SER A 61 -28.26 -0.28 -17.21
N ASN A 62 -29.53 -0.65 -17.01
CA ASN A 62 -30.01 -2.03 -16.75
C ASN A 62 -29.47 -3.12 -17.71
N SER A 63 -29.09 -2.78 -18.94
CA SER A 63 -28.51 -3.72 -19.92
C SER A 63 -27.10 -4.22 -19.58
N GLN A 64 -26.43 -3.61 -18.59
CA GLN A 64 -25.06 -3.98 -18.20
C GLN A 64 -24.99 -4.98 -17.04
N HIS A 65 -26.12 -5.32 -16.41
CA HIS A 65 -26.17 -6.03 -15.13
C HIS A 65 -25.54 -7.44 -15.20
N SER A 66 -25.79 -8.20 -16.26
CA SER A 66 -25.18 -9.53 -16.45
C SER A 66 -23.67 -9.46 -16.70
N SER A 67 -23.22 -8.45 -17.44
CA SER A 67 -21.79 -8.23 -17.71
C SER A 67 -21.01 -7.82 -16.45
N ILE A 68 -21.66 -7.05 -15.55
CA ILE A 68 -21.08 -6.63 -14.28
C ILE A 68 -20.97 -7.82 -13.32
N GLN A 69 -21.97 -8.69 -13.28
CA GLN A 69 -21.94 -9.92 -12.46
C GLN A 69 -20.80 -10.86 -12.90
N GLN A 70 -20.63 -11.08 -14.21
CA GLN A 70 -19.53 -11.91 -14.74
C GLN A 70 -18.16 -11.31 -14.37
N LEU A 71 -18.02 -9.99 -14.52
CA LEU A 71 -16.78 -9.28 -14.17
C LEU A 71 -16.47 -9.38 -12.67
N THR A 72 -17.50 -9.19 -11.83
CA THR A 72 -17.42 -9.30 -10.37
C THR A 72 -16.94 -10.70 -9.95
N GLN A 73 -17.53 -11.74 -10.53
CA GLN A 73 -17.14 -13.12 -10.25
C GLN A 73 -15.68 -13.39 -10.64
N ALA A 74 -15.27 -12.93 -11.82
CA ALA A 74 -13.87 -13.07 -12.28
C ALA A 74 -12.88 -12.34 -11.35
N ILE A 75 -13.23 -11.14 -10.86
CA ILE A 75 -12.40 -10.39 -9.91
C ILE A 75 -12.27 -11.16 -8.59
N LEU A 76 -13.37 -11.70 -8.07
CA LEU A 76 -13.37 -12.47 -6.83
C LEU A 76 -12.49 -13.72 -6.94
N GLU A 77 -12.57 -14.43 -8.06
CA GLU A 77 -11.73 -15.59 -8.34
C GLU A 77 -10.25 -15.21 -8.36
N GLU A 78 -9.86 -14.19 -9.13
CA GLU A 78 -8.46 -13.76 -9.20
C GLU A 78 -7.96 -13.21 -7.86
N TYR A 79 -8.78 -12.44 -7.14
CA TYR A 79 -8.42 -11.88 -5.84
C TYR A 79 -8.21 -12.98 -4.79
N ASN A 80 -9.15 -13.93 -4.70
CA ASN A 80 -9.04 -15.06 -3.78
C ASN A 80 -7.85 -15.94 -4.13
N GLN A 81 -7.55 -16.09 -5.42
CA GLN A 81 -6.35 -16.79 -5.87
C GLN A 81 -5.09 -16.06 -5.38
N VAL A 82 -4.97 -14.74 -5.57
CA VAL A 82 -3.84 -13.96 -5.05
C VAL A 82 -3.73 -14.09 -3.53
N SER A 83 -4.83 -13.97 -2.81
CA SER A 83 -4.89 -14.18 -1.36
C SER A 83 -4.35 -15.56 -0.97
N GLN A 84 -4.78 -16.60 -1.67
CA GLN A 84 -4.30 -17.95 -1.41
C GLN A 84 -2.80 -18.09 -1.72
N MET A 85 -2.32 -17.51 -2.83
CA MET A 85 -0.90 -17.54 -3.17
C MET A 85 -0.04 -16.93 -2.06
N TYR A 86 -0.43 -15.77 -1.52
CA TYR A 86 0.26 -15.17 -0.38
C TYR A 86 0.20 -16.04 0.88
N LYS A 87 -0.94 -16.67 1.17
CA LYS A 87 -1.10 -17.60 2.31
C LYS A 87 -0.20 -18.84 2.19
N ASP A 88 -0.05 -19.35 0.97
CA ASP A 88 0.83 -20.47 0.67
C ASP A 88 2.32 -20.07 0.69
N GLY A 89 2.61 -18.81 1.01
CA GLY A 89 3.96 -18.29 1.15
C GLY A 89 4.53 -17.64 -0.12
N MET A 90 3.79 -17.64 -1.24
CA MET A 90 4.27 -16.98 -2.46
C MET A 90 4.30 -15.48 -2.27
N GLY A 91 5.46 -14.85 -2.48
CA GLY A 91 5.62 -13.43 -2.20
C GLY A 91 5.59 -13.07 -0.71
N ALA A 92 5.50 -14.05 0.20
CA ALA A 92 5.60 -13.80 1.65
C ALA A 92 7.02 -13.35 2.06
N GLU A 93 8.00 -13.55 1.21
CA GLU A 93 9.31 -12.92 1.32
C GLU A 93 9.25 -11.42 1.11
N ALA A 94 8.26 -10.86 0.42
CA ALA A 94 8.13 -9.42 0.24
C ALA A 94 7.42 -8.75 1.43
N LEU A 95 6.76 -9.54 2.28
CA LEU A 95 6.05 -9.05 3.47
C LEU A 95 6.98 -8.94 4.69
N PRO A 96 6.75 -7.99 5.61
CA PRO A 96 7.41 -8.01 6.90
C PRO A 96 7.12 -9.32 7.65
N PRO A 97 8.09 -9.88 8.42
CA PRO A 97 7.92 -11.18 9.09
C PRO A 97 6.66 -11.27 9.96
N PHE A 98 6.35 -10.20 10.70
CA PHE A 98 5.18 -10.10 11.58
C PHE A 98 3.84 -9.96 10.84
N THR A 99 3.85 -9.70 9.54
CA THR A 99 2.61 -9.51 8.76
C THR A 99 2.07 -10.82 8.21
N ARG A 100 2.88 -11.90 8.18
CA ARG A 100 2.44 -13.21 7.69
C ARG A 100 1.27 -13.77 8.48
N GLU A 101 1.31 -13.63 9.81
CA GLU A 101 0.24 -14.07 10.71
C GLU A 101 -1.03 -13.22 10.58
N ARG A 102 -0.90 -11.96 10.11
CA ARG A 102 -1.99 -11.00 9.92
C ARG A 102 -2.41 -10.86 8.46
N LEU A 103 -1.95 -11.75 7.59
CA LEU A 103 -2.27 -11.66 6.16
C LEU A 103 -3.78 -11.76 5.91
N VAL A 104 -4.50 -12.50 6.76
CA VAL A 104 -5.97 -12.58 6.72
C VAL A 104 -6.63 -11.23 7.02
N ASP A 105 -5.99 -10.37 7.81
CA ASP A 105 -6.49 -9.03 8.12
C ASP A 105 -6.17 -8.04 6.99
N VAL A 106 -5.03 -8.21 6.32
CA VAL A 106 -4.55 -7.33 5.23
C VAL A 106 -5.21 -7.65 3.90
N LEU A 107 -5.49 -8.93 3.64
CA LEU A 107 -6.08 -9.43 2.41
C LEU A 107 -7.08 -10.56 2.73
N PRO A 108 -8.25 -10.20 3.29
CA PRO A 108 -9.23 -11.20 3.72
C PRO A 108 -9.81 -11.93 2.51
N PRO A 109 -9.94 -13.27 2.55
CA PRO A 109 -10.61 -14.01 1.49
C PRO A 109 -12.09 -13.58 1.44
N ARG A 110 -12.62 -13.44 0.23
CA ARG A 110 -13.98 -12.96 -0.02
C ARG A 110 -14.82 -14.12 -0.53
N SER A 111 -15.80 -14.56 0.25
CA SER A 111 -16.64 -15.72 -0.10
C SER A 111 -18.10 -15.32 -0.23
N GLY A 112 -18.77 -15.84 -1.25
CA GLY A 112 -20.23 -15.76 -1.42
C GLY A 112 -20.67 -14.94 -2.63
N PRO A 113 -21.94 -15.11 -3.05
CA PRO A 113 -22.54 -14.33 -4.14
C PRO A 113 -22.72 -12.85 -3.79
N LEU A 114 -22.45 -12.51 -2.51
CA LEU A 114 -22.65 -11.21 -1.90
C LEU A 114 -21.33 -10.46 -1.56
N ALA A 115 -20.24 -10.74 -2.28
CA ALA A 115 -18.92 -10.18 -1.95
C ALA A 115 -18.61 -8.83 -2.63
N ILE A 116 -19.30 -8.48 -3.72
CA ILE A 116 -19.19 -7.18 -4.41
C ILE A 116 -20.57 -6.76 -4.96
N ASP A 117 -21.51 -6.47 -4.08
CA ASP A 117 -22.94 -6.38 -4.45
C ASP A 117 -23.37 -4.93 -4.57
N ASN A 118 -22.59 -4.08 -3.92
CA ASN A 118 -22.78 -2.67 -3.84
C ASN A 118 -21.41 -1.98 -3.88
N GLU A 119 -21.46 -0.69 -4.13
CA GLU A 119 -20.26 0.14 -4.25
C GLU A 119 -19.43 0.19 -2.96
N ALA A 120 -20.07 0.06 -1.78
CA ALA A 120 -19.36 0.01 -0.51
C ALA A 120 -18.46 -1.24 -0.39
N SER A 121 -18.99 -2.41 -0.71
CA SER A 121 -18.23 -3.67 -0.70
C SER A 121 -17.08 -3.66 -1.71
N PHE A 122 -17.27 -3.03 -2.87
CA PHE A 122 -16.21 -2.78 -3.84
C PHE A 122 -15.10 -1.91 -3.25
N TRP A 123 -15.45 -0.76 -2.65
CA TRP A 123 -14.44 0.14 -2.08
C TRP A 123 -13.69 -0.49 -0.91
N GLN A 124 -14.35 -1.31 -0.10
CA GLN A 124 -13.67 -2.09 0.93
C GLN A 124 -12.64 -3.03 0.32
N MET A 125 -12.99 -3.75 -0.76
CA MET A 125 -12.05 -4.63 -1.44
C MET A 125 -10.87 -3.88 -2.06
N VAL A 126 -11.11 -2.69 -2.61
CA VAL A 126 -10.05 -1.79 -3.11
C VAL A 126 -9.14 -1.32 -1.96
N GLN A 127 -9.71 -1.01 -0.80
CA GLN A 127 -8.95 -0.61 0.39
C GLN A 127 -8.07 -1.76 0.92
N ASP A 128 -8.59 -2.98 0.97
CA ASP A 128 -7.81 -4.16 1.36
C ASP A 128 -6.64 -4.36 0.38
N TRP A 129 -6.91 -4.25 -0.92
CA TRP A 129 -5.88 -4.32 -1.96
C TRP A 129 -4.81 -3.24 -1.80
N GLN A 130 -5.22 -2.00 -1.56
CA GLN A 130 -4.31 -0.89 -1.28
C GLN A 130 -3.45 -1.19 -0.05
N THR A 131 -4.06 -1.71 1.02
CA THR A 131 -3.36 -2.06 2.26
C THR A 131 -2.29 -3.12 2.01
N LEU A 132 -2.58 -4.15 1.20
CA LEU A 132 -1.58 -5.13 0.76
C LEU A 132 -0.41 -4.45 0.04
N CYS A 133 -0.68 -3.64 -0.98
CA CYS A 133 0.37 -2.97 -1.76
C CYS A 133 1.27 -2.10 -0.88
N TYR A 134 0.69 -1.34 0.06
CA TYR A 134 1.46 -0.55 1.03
C TYR A 134 2.26 -1.43 1.98
N THR A 135 1.66 -2.49 2.52
CA THR A 135 2.33 -3.40 3.45
C THR A 135 3.58 -4.03 2.84
N VAL A 136 3.49 -4.48 1.59
CA VAL A 136 4.66 -5.03 0.89
C VAL A 136 5.73 -3.95 0.67
N ARG A 137 5.33 -2.76 0.24
CA ARG A 137 6.23 -1.61 0.02
C ARG A 137 6.97 -1.21 1.29
N GLU A 138 6.24 -1.03 2.39
CA GLU A 138 6.82 -0.71 3.69
C GLU A 138 7.74 -1.83 4.19
N GLY A 139 7.39 -3.10 3.96
CA GLY A 139 8.25 -4.23 4.30
C GLY A 139 9.60 -4.18 3.61
N HIS A 140 9.63 -3.84 2.32
CA HIS A 140 10.89 -3.64 1.60
C HIS A 140 11.68 -2.43 2.11
N GLN A 141 10.99 -1.31 2.38
CA GLN A 141 11.64 -0.11 2.90
C GLN A 141 12.28 -0.35 4.29
N ILE A 142 11.58 -1.05 5.18
CA ILE A 142 12.08 -1.38 6.52
C ILE A 142 13.35 -2.23 6.42
N ARG A 143 13.38 -3.23 5.53
CA ARG A 143 14.57 -4.07 5.33
C ARG A 143 15.75 -3.26 4.81
N LEU A 144 15.54 -2.44 3.78
CA LEU A 144 16.57 -1.55 3.27
C LEU A 144 17.14 -0.64 4.36
N VAL A 145 16.26 -0.02 5.15
CA VAL A 145 16.68 0.86 6.25
C VAL A 145 17.46 0.08 7.32
N SER A 146 17.04 -1.14 7.64
CA SER A 146 17.76 -2.03 8.58
C SER A 146 19.15 -2.36 8.06
N ASP A 147 19.25 -2.93 6.85
CA ASP A 147 20.52 -3.34 6.24
C ASP A 147 21.47 -2.14 6.09
N ARG A 148 20.94 -0.99 5.68
CA ARG A 148 21.70 0.27 5.59
C ARG A 148 22.21 0.69 6.95
N ASN A 149 21.37 0.71 7.98
CA ASN A 149 21.77 1.12 9.32
C ASN A 149 22.83 0.19 9.92
N GLU A 150 22.71 -1.14 9.69
CA GLU A 150 23.73 -2.11 10.10
C GLU A 150 25.07 -1.80 9.44
N LEU A 151 25.09 -1.58 8.11
CA LEU A 151 26.31 -1.18 7.39
C LEU A 151 26.91 0.12 7.91
N LEU A 152 26.09 1.12 8.23
CA LEU A 152 26.57 2.40 8.78
C LEU A 152 27.23 2.20 10.15
N ILE A 153 26.61 1.40 11.01
CA ILE A 153 27.11 1.10 12.36
C ILE A 153 28.42 0.31 12.27
N ASP A 154 28.47 -0.74 11.45
CA ASP A 154 29.66 -1.57 11.27
C ASP A 154 30.84 -0.75 10.74
N ALA A 155 30.60 0.12 9.75
CA ALA A 155 31.62 1.01 9.21
C ALA A 155 32.09 2.05 10.25
N ALA A 156 31.19 2.58 11.08
CA ALA A 156 31.55 3.50 12.16
C ALA A 156 32.37 2.80 13.26
N ILE A 157 32.05 1.55 13.60
CA ILE A 157 32.84 0.73 14.54
C ILE A 157 34.22 0.45 13.96
N ALA A 158 34.32 0.09 12.67
CA ALA A 158 35.58 -0.20 12.01
C ALA A 158 36.51 1.02 11.89
N LYS A 159 35.94 2.23 11.73
CA LYS A 159 36.69 3.49 11.73
C LYS A 159 37.41 3.77 13.06
N GLY A 160 36.90 3.20 14.17
CA GLY A 160 37.43 3.37 15.51
C GLY A 160 37.09 4.73 16.14
N GLY A 161 37.20 4.80 17.47
CA GLY A 161 36.83 5.99 18.26
C GLY A 161 35.43 5.90 18.87
N PRO A 162 34.94 6.99 19.49
CA PRO A 162 33.62 7.02 20.10
C PRO A 162 32.53 6.96 19.03
N LEU A 163 31.59 6.02 19.17
CA LEU A 163 30.43 5.89 18.29
C LEU A 163 29.46 7.05 18.55
N ASN A 164 29.31 7.93 17.56
CA ASN A 164 28.33 9.02 17.60
C ASN A 164 27.11 8.62 16.74
N LEU A 165 25.94 8.55 17.37
CA LEU A 165 24.67 8.30 16.70
C LEU A 165 23.89 9.61 16.54
N PRO A 166 23.21 9.84 15.41
CA PRO A 166 23.15 8.98 14.22
C PRO A 166 24.45 9.02 13.39
N VAL A 167 24.80 7.89 12.76
CA VAL A 167 25.93 7.81 11.83
C VAL A 167 25.52 8.40 10.49
N HIS A 168 26.26 9.40 10.02
CA HIS A 168 26.05 10.02 8.71
C HIS A 168 26.92 9.34 7.65
N VAL A 169 26.40 9.19 6.43
CA VAL A 169 27.12 8.52 5.31
C VAL A 169 28.39 9.29 4.97
N GLU A 170 28.34 10.61 5.13
CA GLU A 170 29.42 11.57 4.88
C GLU A 170 30.60 11.41 5.84
N ASP A 171 30.43 10.69 6.95
CA ASP A 171 31.49 10.45 7.93
C ASP A 171 32.25 9.15 7.68
N LEU A 172 31.77 8.30 6.76
CA LEU A 172 32.36 7.00 6.46
C LEU A 172 33.54 7.09 5.49
N LEU A 173 34.34 6.02 5.42
CA LEU A 173 35.37 5.84 4.40
C LEU A 173 34.73 5.66 3.02
N LEU A 174 35.47 5.97 1.96
CA LEU A 174 34.97 5.93 0.58
C LEU A 174 34.41 4.55 0.20
N GLU A 175 35.09 3.48 0.60
CA GLU A 175 34.67 2.10 0.31
C GLU A 175 33.32 1.76 0.92
N ASP A 176 33.07 2.18 2.16
CA ASP A 176 31.80 1.91 2.84
C ASP A 176 30.66 2.78 2.30
N ARG A 177 30.95 4.01 1.88
CA ARG A 177 29.97 4.83 1.13
C ARG A 177 29.55 4.16 -0.17
N GLN A 178 30.49 3.56 -0.89
CA GLN A 178 30.19 2.83 -2.12
C GLN A 178 29.26 1.63 -1.84
N LYS A 179 29.53 0.85 -0.79
CA LYS A 179 28.65 -0.27 -0.39
C LYS A 179 27.23 0.20 -0.05
N VAL A 180 27.10 1.30 0.69
CA VAL A 180 25.78 1.88 1.01
C VAL A 180 25.06 2.33 -0.27
N GLN A 181 25.78 2.98 -1.19
CA GLN A 181 25.21 3.41 -2.47
C GLN A 181 24.81 2.22 -3.36
N GLU A 182 25.61 1.16 -3.41
CA GLU A 182 25.29 -0.08 -4.13
C GLU A 182 24.03 -0.74 -3.57
N LEU A 183 23.88 -0.76 -2.24
CA LEU A 183 22.67 -1.24 -1.58
C LEU A 183 21.44 -0.43 -1.98
N GLU A 184 21.52 0.91 -1.94
CA GLU A 184 20.43 1.80 -2.33
C GLU A 184 20.03 1.63 -3.80
N VAL A 185 21.01 1.51 -4.70
CA VAL A 185 20.77 1.27 -6.14
C VAL A 185 20.10 -0.09 -6.36
N SER A 186 20.60 -1.15 -5.70
CA SER A 186 20.01 -2.48 -5.78
C SER A 186 18.56 -2.50 -5.28
N ALA A 187 18.31 -1.83 -4.15
CA ALA A 187 16.96 -1.72 -3.60
C ALA A 187 16.01 -0.93 -4.50
N GLN A 188 16.48 0.14 -5.16
CA GLN A 188 15.68 0.86 -6.14
C GLN A 188 15.31 -0.01 -7.34
N GLN A 189 16.23 -0.87 -7.80
CA GLN A 189 15.93 -1.83 -8.87
C GLN A 189 14.89 -2.87 -8.41
N GLN A 190 15.05 -3.41 -7.20
CA GLN A 190 14.08 -4.34 -6.61
C GLN A 190 12.70 -3.69 -6.50
N TRP A 191 12.62 -2.41 -6.11
CA TRP A 191 11.38 -1.65 -6.04
C TRP A 191 10.65 -1.60 -7.39
N LEU A 192 11.38 -1.38 -8.49
CA LEU A 192 10.81 -1.38 -9.83
C LEU A 192 10.34 -2.78 -10.26
N LEU A 193 11.01 -3.83 -9.82
CA LEU A 193 10.65 -5.22 -10.11
C LEU A 193 9.40 -5.68 -9.37
N LEU A 194 9.09 -5.09 -8.20
CA LEU A 194 7.89 -5.43 -7.43
C LEU A 194 6.60 -5.16 -8.21
N ARG A 195 6.57 -4.20 -9.15
CA ARG A 195 5.41 -3.89 -10.00
C ARG A 195 4.06 -3.77 -9.26
N LEU A 196 4.10 -3.47 -7.96
CA LEU A 196 2.92 -3.25 -7.14
C LEU A 196 2.26 -1.94 -7.51
N ASP A 197 0.93 -1.92 -7.48
CA ASP A 197 0.15 -0.76 -7.88
C ASP A 197 0.49 0.46 -6.99
N PRO A 198 0.97 1.58 -7.57
CA PRO A 198 1.17 2.82 -6.82
C PRO A 198 -0.14 3.47 -6.40
N THR A 199 -0.05 4.39 -5.46
CA THR A 199 -1.15 5.26 -5.01
C THR A 199 -1.90 5.91 -6.20
N MET A 200 -1.18 6.22 -7.28
CA MET A 200 -1.77 6.77 -8.51
C MET A 200 -2.84 5.86 -9.13
N ASP A 201 -2.67 4.54 -9.11
CA ASP A 201 -3.66 3.62 -9.70
C ASP A 201 -4.99 3.66 -8.93
N PHE A 202 -4.93 3.84 -7.60
CA PHE A 202 -6.12 4.04 -6.77
C PHE A 202 -6.78 5.40 -7.01
N GLN A 203 -6.00 6.43 -7.33
CA GLN A 203 -6.56 7.73 -7.77
C GLN A 203 -7.25 7.62 -9.13
N VAL A 204 -6.71 6.80 -10.04
CA VAL A 204 -7.36 6.50 -11.33
C VAL A 204 -8.70 5.80 -11.10
N LEU A 205 -8.79 4.85 -10.15
CA LEU A 205 -10.07 4.24 -9.77
C LEU A 205 -11.14 5.27 -9.34
N LEU A 206 -10.74 6.25 -8.53
CA LEU A 206 -11.64 7.34 -8.09
C LEU A 206 -12.08 8.23 -9.25
N SER A 207 -11.25 8.37 -10.28
CA SER A 207 -11.52 9.23 -11.43
C SER A 207 -12.63 8.68 -12.35
N PHE A 208 -12.78 7.36 -12.47
CA PHE A 208 -13.75 6.75 -13.38
C PHE A 208 -15.20 7.09 -13.01
N GLU A 209 -15.99 7.43 -14.03
CA GLU A 209 -17.38 7.82 -13.87
C GLU A 209 -18.29 6.63 -13.61
N THR A 210 -18.03 5.49 -14.26
CA THR A 210 -18.92 4.32 -14.17
C THR A 210 -18.36 3.23 -13.28
N TYR A 211 -19.26 2.53 -12.58
CA TYR A 211 -18.89 1.37 -11.76
C TYR A 211 -18.21 0.25 -12.57
N LYS A 212 -18.66 0.04 -13.81
CA LYS A 212 -18.08 -0.96 -14.72
C LYS A 212 -16.61 -0.66 -15.05
N GLU A 213 -16.27 0.59 -15.35
CA GLU A 213 -14.88 0.99 -15.62
C GLU A 213 -13.99 0.77 -14.40
N ARG A 214 -14.49 1.11 -13.20
CA ARG A 214 -13.78 0.85 -11.94
C ARG A 214 -13.49 -0.62 -11.73
N LEU A 215 -14.51 -1.48 -11.92
CA LEU A 215 -14.35 -2.92 -11.81
C LEU A 215 -13.34 -3.45 -12.85
N GLN A 216 -13.40 -2.99 -14.10
CA GLN A 216 -12.47 -3.44 -15.16
C GLN A 216 -11.03 -3.05 -14.85
N TYR A 217 -10.83 -1.83 -14.37
CA TYR A 217 -9.51 -1.35 -13.99
C TYR A 217 -8.98 -2.08 -12.75
N PHE A 218 -9.82 -2.28 -11.72
CA PHE A 218 -9.47 -3.04 -10.53
C PHE A 218 -9.15 -4.51 -10.86
N ALA A 219 -9.91 -5.14 -11.76
CA ALA A 219 -9.58 -6.47 -12.28
C ALA A 219 -8.18 -6.51 -12.89
N SER A 220 -7.81 -5.47 -13.64
CA SER A 220 -6.46 -5.36 -14.22
C SER A 220 -5.36 -5.24 -13.17
N MET A 221 -5.62 -4.58 -12.05
CA MET A 221 -4.70 -4.45 -10.91
C MET A 221 -4.46 -5.81 -10.26
N VAL A 222 -5.55 -6.50 -9.89
CA VAL A 222 -5.50 -7.84 -9.30
C VAL A 222 -4.79 -8.84 -10.22
N ARG A 223 -5.11 -8.79 -11.52
CA ARG A 223 -4.48 -9.66 -12.52
C ARG A 223 -2.97 -9.44 -12.67
N ARG A 224 -2.49 -8.18 -12.62
CA ARG A 224 -1.06 -7.87 -12.70
C ARG A 224 -0.30 -8.57 -11.58
N GLU A 225 -0.85 -8.51 -10.38
CA GLU A 225 -0.25 -9.11 -9.21
C GLU A 225 -0.26 -10.63 -9.28
N ARG A 226 -1.37 -11.24 -9.70
CA ARG A 226 -1.43 -12.69 -9.97
C ARG A 226 -0.32 -13.13 -10.93
N ILE A 227 -0.20 -12.45 -12.07
CA ILE A 227 0.84 -12.76 -13.08
C ILE A 227 2.24 -12.61 -12.48
N ARG A 228 2.47 -11.61 -11.63
CA ARG A 228 3.75 -11.42 -10.96
C ARG A 228 4.06 -12.60 -10.03
N LEU A 229 3.13 -13.00 -9.17
CA LEU A 229 3.30 -14.13 -8.26
C LEU A 229 3.50 -15.45 -9.03
N GLU A 230 2.79 -15.66 -10.13
CA GLU A 230 2.98 -16.83 -11.00
C GLU A 230 4.39 -16.90 -11.60
N ARG A 231 4.95 -15.76 -11.99
CA ARG A 231 6.34 -15.68 -12.51
C ARG A 231 7.37 -16.01 -11.43
N LEU A 232 7.12 -15.61 -10.18
CA LEU A 232 7.99 -15.99 -9.06
C LEU A 232 7.98 -17.51 -8.86
N LEU A 233 6.79 -18.13 -8.85
CA LEU A 233 6.65 -19.59 -8.75
C LEU A 233 7.42 -20.32 -9.86
N GLN A 234 7.31 -19.87 -11.11
CA GLN A 234 8.02 -20.48 -12.23
C GLN A 234 9.54 -20.37 -12.11
N THR A 235 10.04 -19.27 -11.56
CA THR A 235 11.47 -19.04 -11.33
C THR A 235 12.00 -19.99 -10.25
N ASP A 236 11.28 -20.11 -9.13
CA ASP A 236 11.65 -21.00 -8.02
C ASP A 236 11.67 -22.47 -8.42
N GLN A 237 10.68 -22.91 -9.21
CA GLN A 237 10.62 -24.29 -9.71
C GLN A 237 11.76 -24.62 -10.68
N ARG A 238 12.21 -23.67 -11.49
CA ARG A 238 13.37 -23.84 -12.38
C ARG A 238 14.66 -23.93 -11.57
N GLY A 239 14.84 -23.04 -10.58
CA GLY A 239 15.98 -23.07 -9.68
C GLY A 239 16.13 -24.40 -8.93
N LYS A 240 15.03 -24.94 -8.38
CA LYS A 240 15.02 -26.27 -7.73
C LYS A 240 15.43 -27.40 -8.68
N LYS A 241 14.86 -27.44 -9.90
CA LYS A 241 15.21 -28.45 -10.90
C LYS A 241 16.68 -28.41 -11.34
N ASP A 242 17.29 -27.23 -11.38
CA ASP A 242 18.70 -27.08 -11.74
C ASP A 242 19.65 -27.46 -10.58
N ILE A 243 19.20 -27.30 -9.33
CA ILE A 243 19.91 -27.79 -8.14
C ILE A 243 19.85 -29.31 -8.06
N ASP A 244 18.66 -29.91 -8.25
CA ASP A 244 18.48 -31.36 -8.21
C ASP A 244 19.32 -32.06 -9.29
N LYS A 245 19.36 -31.50 -10.51
CA LYS A 245 20.25 -31.99 -11.60
C LYS A 245 21.74 -31.87 -11.30
N LYS A 246 22.16 -30.93 -10.43
CA LYS A 246 23.56 -30.78 -10.01
C LYS A 246 23.91 -31.77 -8.90
N ILE A 247 22.97 -32.06 -8.00
CA ILE A 247 23.12 -33.07 -6.95
C ILE A 247 23.23 -34.47 -7.58
N ASP A 248 22.39 -34.77 -8.57
CA ASP A 248 22.42 -36.06 -9.30
C ASP A 248 23.68 -36.26 -10.17
N LYS A 249 24.44 -35.18 -10.42
CA LYS A 249 25.71 -35.22 -11.19
C LYS A 249 26.95 -35.13 -10.32
N ALA A 250 26.83 -35.01 -9.00
CA ALA A 250 27.99 -35.07 -8.11
C ALA A 250 28.47 -36.54 -8.04
N PRO A 251 29.68 -36.88 -8.53
CA PRO A 251 30.18 -38.23 -8.42
C PRO A 251 30.36 -38.58 -6.95
N ASN A 252 29.78 -39.71 -6.51
CA ASN A 252 30.05 -40.34 -5.23
C ASN A 252 31.56 -40.56 -5.09
N LYS A 253 32.25 -39.61 -4.45
CA LYS A 253 33.58 -39.83 -3.89
C LYS A 253 33.41 -40.48 -2.52
N SER A 254 32.94 -41.72 -2.53
CA SER A 254 33.15 -42.65 -1.41
C SER A 254 34.58 -43.18 -1.53
N ALA A 255 35.34 -42.95 -0.46
CA ALA A 255 36.73 -43.35 -0.25
C ALA A 255 36.92 -44.88 -0.26
#